data_AF-A0AAW0QK81-F1
#
_entry.id   AF-A0AAW0QK81-F1
#
_cell.length_a   1.000
_cell.length_b   1.000
_cell.length_c   1.000
_cell.angle_alpha   90.00
_cell.angle_beta   90.00
_cell.angle_gamma   90.00
#
_symmetry.space_group_name_H-M   'P 1'
#
loop_
_entity.id
_entity.type
_entity.pdbx_description
1 polymer ?
#
loop_
_entity_poly.entity_id
_entity_poly.type
_entity_poly.pdbx_seq_one_letter_code
_entity_poly.pdbx_strand_id
1 'polypeptide(L)'
;MAYVKGSLHVVPLAVDLRKRSELGAEVILPSSMKHLDLERLNAEEQAILRAGLFDHGVLVVRNQQGFDPNVMPQIGRFFDETALGIHSSGDKMVTEVKNILSQNRGARLHRAPQVSVIGNGKWTGYEGLPDLDLKHVEELDDGFTRPYRWHMDAPLYERLPGYVTSLHSIQNPDLPDQELQFPNGEVLTVAAGATAFYSGARAFDLLTDEEKEFALNTTVQYAPRAYEWMLDCKATDDGLTIARPGREKVLEDLPKWSWDNVHAFPVRLLVSLAFGSKSDRKWKGFSNRLKL
;
A
#
# COMPACT_ATOMS: atom_id res chain seq x y z
N MET A 1 -24.88 12.88 -15.81
CA MET A 1 -25.39 12.91 -14.43
C MET A 1 -25.24 14.33 -13.90
N ALA A 2 -26.32 14.89 -13.35
CA ALA A 2 -26.33 16.26 -12.84
C ALA A 2 -25.57 16.35 -11.51
N TYR A 3 -24.77 17.39 -11.35
CA TYR A 3 -24.02 17.70 -10.14
C TYR A 3 -24.98 17.94 -8.96
N VAL A 4 -25.06 17.00 -8.02
CA VAL A 4 -25.76 17.21 -6.74
C VAL A 4 -24.75 17.77 -5.76
N LYS A 5 -24.81 19.10 -5.56
CA LYS A 5 -23.96 19.83 -4.61
C LYS A 5 -24.11 19.23 -3.20
N GLY A 6 -23.05 18.59 -2.71
CA GLY A 6 -23.00 18.00 -1.36
C GLY A 6 -22.98 16.48 -1.29
N SER A 7 -22.83 15.77 -2.41
CA SER A 7 -22.65 14.31 -2.44
C SER A 7 -21.18 13.91 -2.56
N LEU A 8 -20.85 12.68 -2.19
CA LEU A 8 -19.51 12.10 -2.40
C LEU A 8 -19.19 11.98 -3.89
N HIS A 9 -17.97 12.35 -4.27
CA HIS A 9 -17.47 12.20 -5.64
C HIS A 9 -16.08 11.57 -5.66
N VAL A 10 -15.78 10.84 -6.72
CA VAL A 10 -14.44 10.32 -7.02
C VAL A 10 -13.93 11.03 -8.27
N VAL A 11 -12.78 11.68 -8.17
CA VAL A 11 -12.18 12.48 -9.24
C VAL A 11 -10.78 11.94 -9.51
N PRO A 12 -10.46 11.50 -10.74
CA PRO A 12 -9.10 11.14 -11.12
C PRO A 12 -8.06 12.16 -10.65
N LEU A 13 -6.93 11.69 -10.11
CA LEU A 13 -5.80 12.57 -9.81
C LEU A 13 -5.28 13.22 -11.09
N ALA A 14 -4.45 14.26 -10.93
CA ALA A 14 -3.85 14.94 -12.08
C ALA A 14 -3.00 13.98 -12.94
N VAL A 15 -2.96 14.23 -14.25
CA VAL A 15 -2.33 13.34 -15.25
C VAL A 15 -0.84 13.12 -14.97
N ASP A 16 -0.15 14.14 -14.47
CA ASP A 16 1.27 14.10 -14.08
C ASP A 16 1.54 13.17 -12.89
N LEU A 17 0.56 13.01 -11.98
CA LEU A 17 0.61 12.06 -10.87
C LEU A 17 0.26 10.64 -11.32
N ARG A 18 -0.81 10.49 -12.10
CA ARG A 18 -1.28 9.16 -12.59
C ARG A 18 -0.31 8.54 -13.60
N LYS A 19 0.36 9.38 -14.39
CA LYS A 19 1.25 8.98 -15.50
C LYS A 19 0.55 7.93 -16.40
N ARG A 20 1.32 7.03 -17.02
CA ARG A 20 0.80 5.92 -17.84
C ARG A 20 0.13 4.80 -17.04
N SER A 21 0.25 4.83 -15.70
CA SER A 21 -0.36 3.81 -14.83
C SER A 21 -1.86 4.00 -14.69
N GLU A 22 -2.34 5.23 -14.89
CA GLU A 22 -3.74 5.63 -14.72
C GLU A 22 -4.31 5.39 -13.30
N LEU A 23 -3.45 5.04 -12.35
CA LEU A 23 -3.81 4.81 -10.97
C LEU A 23 -4.02 6.12 -10.22
N GLY A 24 -5.08 6.16 -9.42
CA GLY A 24 -5.33 7.24 -8.47
C GLY A 24 -6.52 8.11 -8.82
N ALA A 25 -7.38 8.26 -7.81
CA ALA A 25 -8.41 9.27 -7.72
C ALA A 25 -8.50 9.83 -6.29
N GLU A 26 -9.00 11.06 -6.18
CA GLU A 26 -9.35 11.69 -4.93
C GLU A 26 -10.83 11.49 -4.62
N VAL A 27 -11.12 11.12 -3.38
CA VAL A 27 -12.48 11.09 -2.86
C VAL A 27 -12.78 12.46 -2.26
N ILE A 28 -13.71 13.17 -2.88
CA ILE A 28 -14.24 14.43 -2.39
C ILE A 28 -15.45 14.13 -1.51
N LEU A 29 -15.27 14.25 -0.20
CA LEU A 29 -16.34 14.03 0.78
C LEU A 29 -17.36 15.18 0.74
N PRO A 30 -18.63 14.92 1.11
CA PRO A 30 -19.59 15.97 1.40
C PRO A 30 -19.03 17.01 2.37
N SER A 31 -19.31 18.30 2.15
CA SER A 31 -18.83 19.39 3.04
C SER A 31 -19.27 19.24 4.52
N SER A 32 -20.32 18.47 4.79
CA SER A 32 -20.82 18.11 6.13
C SER A 32 -20.09 16.93 6.78
N MET A 33 -19.12 16.33 6.07
CA MET A 33 -18.37 15.15 6.47
C MET A 33 -16.88 15.51 6.55
N LYS A 34 -16.41 15.76 7.77
CA LYS A 34 -15.00 16.09 8.04
C LYS A 34 -14.08 14.89 7.80
N HIS A 35 -14.50 13.74 8.28
CA HIS A 35 -13.78 12.46 8.19
C HIS A 35 -14.64 11.45 7.47
N LEU A 36 -14.01 10.51 6.75
CA LEU A 36 -14.73 9.42 6.10
C LEU A 36 -15.54 8.66 7.17
N ASP A 37 -16.84 8.57 6.94
CA ASP A 37 -17.78 7.85 7.78
C ASP A 37 -18.70 7.04 6.87
N LEU A 38 -18.44 5.73 6.81
CA LEU A 38 -19.12 4.82 5.89
C LEU A 38 -20.61 4.66 6.23
N GLU A 39 -20.99 4.79 7.51
CA GLU A 39 -22.38 4.65 7.96
C GLU A 39 -23.24 5.85 7.55
N ARG A 40 -22.61 7.00 7.32
CA ARG A 40 -23.28 8.22 6.84
C ARG A 40 -23.40 8.30 5.33
N LEU A 41 -22.76 7.39 4.57
CA LEU A 41 -22.90 7.33 3.12
C LEU A 41 -24.20 6.64 2.73
N ASN A 42 -24.93 7.23 1.79
CA ASN A 42 -26.08 6.56 1.20
C ASN A 42 -25.66 5.48 0.18
N ALA A 43 -26.60 4.67 -0.30
CA ALA A 43 -26.31 3.53 -1.19
C ALA A 43 -25.64 3.96 -2.52
N GLU A 44 -25.98 5.12 -3.07
CA GLU A 44 -25.34 5.65 -4.29
C GLU A 44 -23.89 6.05 -4.00
N GLU A 45 -23.64 6.75 -2.89
CA GLU A 45 -22.29 7.15 -2.49
C GLU A 45 -21.39 5.96 -2.15
N GLN A 46 -21.94 4.93 -1.52
CA GLN A 46 -21.27 3.65 -1.30
C GLN A 46 -20.89 2.98 -2.63
N ALA A 47 -21.82 2.93 -3.59
CA ALA A 47 -21.54 2.38 -4.92
C ALA A 47 -20.45 3.18 -5.65
N ILE A 48 -20.48 4.52 -5.57
CA ILE A 48 -19.45 5.40 -6.14
C ILE A 48 -18.09 5.14 -5.50
N LEU A 49 -18.02 5.04 -4.16
CA LEU A 49 -16.77 4.75 -3.45
C LEU A 49 -16.21 3.38 -3.84
N ARG A 50 -17.08 2.36 -3.95
CA ARG A 50 -16.69 1.01 -4.33
C ARG A 50 -16.15 0.96 -5.76
N ALA A 51 -16.91 1.51 -6.72
CA ALA A 51 -16.51 1.58 -8.12
C ALA A 51 -15.20 2.38 -8.28
N GLY A 52 -15.09 3.52 -7.61
CA GLY A 52 -13.90 4.36 -7.65
C GLY A 52 -12.61 3.63 -7.26
N LEU A 53 -12.65 2.73 -6.27
CA LEU A 53 -11.47 1.94 -5.92
C LEU A 53 -11.10 0.95 -7.03
N PHE A 54 -12.07 0.22 -7.58
CA PHE A 54 -11.80 -0.78 -8.61
C PHE A 54 -11.41 -0.15 -9.96
N ASP A 55 -11.97 1.02 -10.29
CA ASP A 55 -11.70 1.74 -11.55
C ASP A 55 -10.37 2.51 -11.53
N HIS A 56 -9.91 2.93 -10.35
CA HIS A 56 -8.71 3.76 -10.23
C HIS A 56 -7.58 3.11 -9.43
N GLY A 57 -7.81 1.94 -8.84
CA GLY A 57 -6.89 1.21 -7.97
C GLY A 57 -6.59 1.91 -6.63
N VAL A 58 -6.42 3.23 -6.62
CA VAL A 58 -6.05 4.01 -5.43
C VAL A 58 -7.05 5.13 -5.21
N LEU A 59 -7.56 5.21 -3.99
CA LEU A 59 -8.36 6.32 -3.53
C LEU A 59 -7.62 7.11 -2.44
N VAL A 60 -7.54 8.43 -2.62
CA VAL A 60 -6.98 9.35 -1.65
C VAL A 60 -8.11 10.14 -1.00
N VAL A 61 -8.27 10.02 0.31
CA VAL A 61 -9.16 10.87 1.11
C VAL A 61 -8.30 11.89 1.86
N ARG A 62 -8.39 13.17 1.51
CA ARG A 62 -7.57 14.21 2.14
C ARG A 62 -8.11 14.64 3.50
N ASN A 63 -7.27 15.35 4.25
CA ASN A 63 -7.65 16.05 5.49
C ASN A 63 -8.22 15.16 6.60
N GLN A 64 -7.72 13.92 6.69
CA GLN A 64 -8.17 12.94 7.68
C GLN A 64 -7.41 13.03 9.03
N GLN A 65 -6.85 14.19 9.39
CA GLN A 65 -6.14 14.33 10.66
C GLN A 65 -7.10 14.15 11.85
N GLY A 66 -6.71 13.31 12.82
CA GLY A 66 -7.56 12.91 13.95
C GLY A 66 -8.67 11.92 13.57
N PHE A 67 -8.50 11.18 12.47
CA PHE A 67 -9.40 10.11 12.04
C PHE A 67 -9.46 8.98 13.08
N ASP A 68 -10.65 8.41 13.28
CA ASP A 68 -10.81 7.28 14.18
C ASP A 68 -10.25 5.99 13.53
N PRO A 69 -9.17 5.37 14.05
CA PRO A 69 -8.61 4.13 13.53
C PRO A 69 -9.60 2.95 13.54
N ASN A 70 -10.69 3.00 14.33
CA ASN A 70 -11.74 1.99 14.27
C ASN A 70 -12.47 1.95 12.93
N VAL A 71 -12.39 3.01 12.13
CA VAL A 71 -12.98 3.05 10.79
C VAL A 71 -12.13 2.24 9.79
N MET A 72 -10.83 2.04 10.01
CA MET A 72 -9.98 1.24 9.12
C MET A 72 -10.46 -0.22 8.94
N PRO A 73 -10.77 -0.99 10.00
CA PRO A 73 -11.36 -2.32 9.82
C PRO A 73 -12.77 -2.28 9.21
N GLN A 74 -13.53 -1.19 9.38
CA GLN A 74 -14.83 -1.02 8.71
C GLN A 74 -14.65 -0.85 7.19
N ILE A 75 -13.62 -0.13 6.74
CA ILE A 75 -13.25 -0.04 5.32
C ILE A 75 -12.97 -1.44 4.76
N GLY A 76 -12.20 -2.26 5.47
CA GLY A 76 -11.96 -3.65 5.08
C GLY A 76 -13.26 -4.43 4.86
N ARG A 77 -14.19 -4.36 5.82
CA ARG A 77 -15.50 -5.02 5.75
C ARG A 77 -16.41 -4.47 4.65
N PHE A 78 -16.31 -3.17 4.37
CA PHE A 78 -17.08 -2.53 3.30
C PHE A 78 -16.68 -3.05 1.91
N PHE A 79 -15.40 -3.33 1.69
CA PHE A 79 -14.94 -3.90 0.42
C PHE A 79 -15.09 -5.41 0.36
N ASP A 80 -14.95 -6.10 1.49
CA ASP A 80 -15.05 -7.54 1.65
C ASP A 80 -15.92 -7.93 2.84
N GLU A 81 -17.16 -8.34 2.56
CA GLU A 81 -18.12 -8.79 3.57
C GLU A 81 -17.65 -10.05 4.34
N THR A 82 -16.68 -10.79 3.78
CA THR A 82 -16.10 -12.00 4.38
C THR A 82 -14.89 -11.72 5.26
N ALA A 83 -14.50 -10.45 5.42
CA ALA A 83 -13.33 -10.06 6.21
C ALA A 83 -13.42 -10.58 7.65
N LEU A 84 -12.42 -11.38 8.06
CA LEU A 84 -12.37 -12.09 9.35
C LEU A 84 -12.28 -11.16 10.59
N GLY A 85 -12.08 -9.86 10.38
CA GLY A 85 -11.86 -8.91 11.48
C GLY A 85 -10.50 -9.07 12.18
N ILE A 86 -9.53 -9.70 11.50
CA ILE A 86 -8.15 -9.88 11.95
C ILE A 86 -7.24 -9.28 10.86
N HIS A 87 -6.10 -8.70 11.24
CA HIS A 87 -5.15 -8.21 10.23
C HIS A 87 -4.54 -9.38 9.43
N SER A 88 -4.14 -9.12 8.18
CA SER A 88 -3.56 -10.13 7.28
C SER A 88 -2.35 -10.87 7.88
N SER A 89 -1.47 -10.14 8.59
CA SER A 89 -0.34 -10.72 9.33
C SER A 89 -0.69 -11.42 10.66
N GLY A 90 -1.94 -11.34 11.14
CA GLY A 90 -2.42 -12.06 12.32
C GLY A 90 -3.06 -11.18 13.40
N ASP A 91 -3.39 -11.81 14.52
CA ASP A 91 -3.99 -11.20 15.71
C ASP A 91 -3.01 -10.30 16.46
N LYS A 92 -1.73 -10.62 16.38
CA LYS A 92 -0.64 -9.88 17.03
C LYS A 92 0.30 -9.28 16.00
N MET A 93 1.05 -8.27 16.45
CA MET A 93 2.16 -7.77 15.66
C MET A 93 3.24 -8.85 15.55
N VAL A 94 3.86 -8.93 14.38
CA VAL A 94 4.94 -9.89 14.14
C VAL A 94 6.20 -9.39 14.83
N THR A 95 6.64 -10.09 15.88
CA THR A 95 7.86 -9.77 16.64
C THR A 95 8.97 -10.80 16.48
N GLU A 96 8.71 -11.88 15.73
CA GLU A 96 9.68 -12.95 15.49
C GLU A 96 10.84 -12.43 14.63
N VAL A 97 12.06 -12.52 15.15
CA VAL A 97 13.27 -11.94 14.54
C VAL A 97 13.57 -12.58 13.19
N LYS A 98 13.14 -13.83 13.01
CA LYS A 98 13.28 -14.56 11.75
C LYS A 98 12.28 -14.13 10.67
N ASN A 99 11.34 -13.23 10.97
CA ASN A 99 10.37 -12.72 10.01
C ASN A 99 10.73 -11.29 9.60
N ILE A 100 10.80 -11.03 8.29
CA ILE A 100 11.19 -9.72 7.75
C ILE A 100 10.29 -8.57 8.24
N LEU A 101 9.00 -8.83 8.52
CA LEU A 101 8.07 -7.81 9.01
C LEU A 101 8.44 -7.30 10.41
N SER A 102 9.12 -8.10 11.23
CA SER A 102 9.55 -7.68 12.57
C SER A 102 10.57 -6.55 12.53
N GLN A 103 11.26 -6.36 11.40
CA GLN A 103 12.29 -5.33 11.25
C GLN A 103 11.72 -3.91 11.33
N ASN A 104 10.41 -3.74 11.08
CA ASN A 104 9.74 -2.44 11.18
C ASN A 104 9.52 -1.97 12.63
N ARG A 105 9.62 -2.89 13.60
CA ARG A 105 9.37 -2.64 15.03
C ARG A 105 8.02 -1.98 15.32
N GLY A 106 7.03 -2.23 14.46
CA GLY A 106 5.71 -1.64 14.62
C GLY A 106 4.93 -2.22 15.79
N ALA A 107 3.72 -1.71 15.98
CA ALA A 107 2.81 -2.15 17.04
C ALA A 107 1.35 -2.22 16.56
N ARG A 108 0.48 -2.84 17.35
CA ARG A 108 -0.98 -2.82 17.15
C ARG A 108 -1.65 -1.84 18.10
N LEU A 109 -2.64 -1.11 17.62
CA LEU A 109 -3.47 -0.25 18.47
C LEU A 109 -4.34 -1.10 19.42
N HIS A 110 -4.43 -0.71 20.69
CA HIS A 110 -5.26 -1.43 21.66
C HIS A 110 -6.75 -1.37 21.33
N ARG A 111 -7.25 -0.18 20.94
CA ARG A 111 -8.68 0.03 20.63
C ARG A 111 -9.08 -0.44 19.23
N ALA A 112 -8.10 -0.63 18.34
CA ALA A 112 -8.29 -1.15 16.98
C ALA A 112 -7.20 -2.18 16.65
N PRO A 113 -7.27 -3.43 17.18
CA PRO A 113 -6.20 -4.43 17.06
C PRO A 113 -5.85 -4.83 15.62
N GLN A 114 -6.73 -4.57 14.67
CA GLN A 114 -6.50 -4.77 13.23
C GLN A 114 -5.56 -3.73 12.63
N VAL A 115 -5.28 -2.62 13.32
CA VAL A 115 -4.50 -1.49 12.79
C VAL A 115 -3.06 -1.59 13.27
N SER A 116 -2.14 -1.66 12.30
CA SER A 116 -0.69 -1.58 12.55
C SER A 116 -0.22 -0.13 12.52
N VAL A 117 0.65 0.20 13.46
CA VAL A 117 1.46 1.42 13.43
C VAL A 117 2.84 1.06 12.89
N ILE A 118 3.20 1.68 11.76
CA ILE A 118 4.52 1.58 11.11
C ILE A 118 5.06 2.99 10.88
N GLY A 119 6.38 3.15 10.84
CA GLY A 119 6.99 4.46 10.67
C GLY A 119 8.48 4.44 10.94
N ASN A 120 9.01 5.59 11.35
CA ASN A 120 10.42 5.76 11.69
C ASN A 120 10.58 6.61 12.95
N GLY A 121 11.62 6.33 13.73
CA GLY A 121 12.02 7.08 14.91
C GLY A 121 11.28 6.71 16.19
N LYS A 122 11.52 7.49 17.25
CA LYS A 122 10.98 7.25 18.59
C LYS A 122 9.65 7.98 18.82
N TRP A 123 8.68 7.26 19.36
CA TRP A 123 7.34 7.77 19.66
C TRP A 123 6.92 7.33 21.05
N THR A 124 6.35 8.25 21.83
CA THR A 124 5.90 7.97 23.20
C THR A 124 4.41 8.24 23.34
N GLY A 125 3.66 7.26 23.88
CA GLY A 125 2.26 7.42 24.26
C GLY A 125 1.26 7.53 23.10
N TYR A 126 1.68 7.27 21.87
CA TYR A 126 0.79 7.34 20.70
C TYR A 126 -0.37 6.36 20.85
N GLU A 127 -1.61 6.86 20.91
CA GLU A 127 -2.82 6.04 21.09
C GLU A 127 -2.78 5.11 22.32
N GLY A 128 -2.04 5.52 23.36
CA GLY A 128 -1.86 4.72 24.58
C GLY A 128 -0.88 3.55 24.43
N LEU A 129 -0.09 3.51 23.36
CA LEU A 129 0.99 2.54 23.20
C LEU A 129 2.21 2.91 24.06
N PRO A 130 2.99 1.90 24.51
CA PRO A 130 4.31 2.11 25.09
C PRO A 130 5.26 2.84 24.13
N ASP A 131 6.44 3.20 24.61
CA ASP A 131 7.49 3.77 23.76
C ASP A 131 7.79 2.86 22.56
N LEU A 132 7.65 3.42 21.36
CA LEU A 132 7.94 2.78 20.09
C LEU A 132 9.25 3.33 19.54
N ASP A 133 10.09 2.46 19.01
CA ASP A 133 11.29 2.81 18.23
C ASP A 133 11.11 2.22 16.83
N LEU A 134 10.24 2.89 16.06
CA LEU A 134 9.83 2.46 14.74
C LEU A 134 11.00 2.56 13.76
N LYS A 135 11.09 1.62 12.82
CA LYS A 135 12.16 1.61 11.83
C LYS A 135 11.59 1.48 10.42
N HIS A 136 11.90 2.46 9.58
CA HIS A 136 11.73 2.33 8.14
C HIS A 136 13.03 1.76 7.55
N VAL A 137 12.92 0.81 6.63
CA VAL A 137 14.10 0.19 6.00
C VAL A 137 14.53 1.08 4.84
N GLU A 138 15.47 1.98 5.10
CA GLU A 138 16.11 2.81 4.07
C GLU A 138 17.41 2.15 3.59
N GLU A 139 17.61 2.10 2.28
CA GLU A 139 18.93 1.93 1.66
C GLU A 139 19.16 3.17 0.79
N LEU A 140 20.10 4.03 1.19
CA LEU A 140 20.55 5.17 0.38
C LEU A 140 22.02 4.92 0.02
N ASP A 141 22.28 4.83 -1.27
CA ASP A 141 23.62 4.75 -1.86
C ASP A 141 23.80 5.98 -2.76
N ASP A 142 24.95 6.65 -2.67
CA ASP A 142 25.32 7.80 -3.51
C ASP A 142 24.26 8.92 -3.69
N GLY A 143 23.39 9.14 -2.70
CA GLY A 143 22.36 10.20 -2.72
C GLY A 143 21.07 9.84 -3.46
N PHE A 144 21.00 8.65 -4.06
CA PHE A 144 19.78 8.08 -4.62
C PHE A 144 19.11 7.13 -3.63
N THR A 145 17.80 6.99 -3.75
CA THR A 145 17.02 5.94 -3.10
C THR A 145 16.65 4.86 -4.10
N ARG A 146 16.33 3.68 -3.60
CA ARG A 146 15.75 2.58 -4.39
C ARG A 146 14.45 2.06 -3.79
N PRO A 147 13.55 1.46 -4.58
CA PRO A 147 12.42 0.73 -4.03
C PRO A 147 12.95 -0.39 -3.12
N TYR A 148 12.42 -0.51 -1.91
CA TYR A 148 12.81 -1.59 -1.00
C TYR A 148 12.50 -2.97 -1.61
N ARG A 149 11.25 -3.15 -2.06
CA ARG A 149 10.77 -4.29 -2.84
C ARG A 149 9.38 -3.98 -3.40
N TRP A 150 9.14 -4.26 -4.67
CA TRP A 150 7.79 -4.27 -5.22
C TRP A 150 7.05 -5.51 -4.73
N HIS A 151 5.89 -5.31 -4.11
CA HIS A 151 5.09 -6.40 -3.56
C HIS A 151 3.62 -6.02 -3.45
N MET A 152 2.80 -7.03 -3.21
CA MET A 152 1.46 -6.85 -2.67
C MET A 152 1.40 -7.34 -1.23
N ASP A 153 0.54 -6.73 -0.41
CA ASP A 153 0.25 -7.17 0.95
C ASP A 153 -0.45 -8.53 0.94
N ALA A 154 0.34 -9.59 0.98
CA ALA A 154 -0.14 -10.94 0.73
C ALA A 154 0.60 -11.95 1.62
N PRO A 155 -0.04 -12.48 2.68
CA PRO A 155 0.56 -13.50 3.53
C PRO A 155 0.84 -14.80 2.76
N LEU A 156 -0.07 -15.18 1.85
CA LEU A 156 0.03 -16.33 0.91
C LEU A 156 0.29 -17.69 1.60
N TYR A 157 0.07 -17.72 2.91
CA TYR A 157 0.20 -18.87 3.78
C TYR A 157 -0.86 -18.74 4.89
N GLU A 158 -1.73 -19.74 5.05
CA GLU A 158 -2.90 -19.78 5.96
C GLU A 158 -3.98 -18.71 5.71
N ARG A 159 -3.64 -17.59 5.06
CA ARG A 159 -4.54 -16.46 4.80
C ARG A 159 -4.37 -15.94 3.38
N LEU A 160 -5.50 -15.55 2.79
CA LEU A 160 -5.54 -14.91 1.49
C LEU A 160 -5.07 -13.44 1.61
N PRO A 161 -4.62 -12.84 0.50
CA PRO A 161 -4.45 -11.39 0.43
C PRO A 161 -5.76 -10.67 0.77
N GLY A 162 -5.67 -9.48 1.36
CA GLY A 162 -6.84 -8.64 1.58
C GLY A 162 -7.36 -8.07 0.26
N TYR A 163 -8.67 -7.82 0.17
CA TYR A 163 -9.26 -7.12 -0.98
C TYR A 163 -8.83 -5.65 -1.08
N VAL A 164 -8.52 -5.04 0.07
CA VAL A 164 -8.11 -3.64 0.18
C VAL A 164 -7.08 -3.48 1.30
N THR A 165 -6.08 -2.64 1.06
CA THR A 165 -5.19 -2.10 2.10
C THR A 165 -5.57 -0.63 2.32
N SER A 166 -5.83 -0.26 3.58
CA SER A 166 -6.02 1.14 3.97
C SER A 166 -4.79 1.64 4.72
N LEU A 167 -4.24 2.79 4.32
CA LEU A 167 -3.20 3.49 5.05
C LEU A 167 -3.70 4.84 5.56
N HIS A 168 -3.31 5.20 6.78
CA HIS A 168 -3.59 6.50 7.35
C HIS A 168 -2.29 7.18 7.76
N SER A 169 -2.01 8.35 7.16
CA SER A 169 -0.82 9.15 7.48
C SER A 169 -1.04 9.96 8.76
N ILE A 170 -0.27 9.66 9.80
CA ILE A 170 -0.22 10.44 11.05
C ILE A 170 0.72 11.64 10.89
N GLN A 171 1.99 11.38 10.58
CA GLN A 171 3.01 12.39 10.37
C GLN A 171 3.83 12.02 9.13
N ASN A 172 3.85 12.94 8.17
CA ASN A 172 4.70 12.81 6.99
C ASN A 172 6.12 13.32 7.30
N PRO A 173 7.17 12.71 6.72
CA PRO A 173 8.54 13.19 6.91
C PRO A 173 8.72 14.63 6.44
N ASP A 174 9.30 15.50 7.25
CA ASP A 174 9.71 16.84 6.84
C ASP A 174 11.13 16.81 6.25
N LEU A 175 11.29 16.00 5.20
CA LEU A 175 12.53 15.85 4.45
C LEU A 175 12.36 16.39 3.03
N PRO A 176 13.46 16.78 2.36
CA PRO A 176 13.47 17.06 0.93
C PRO A 176 12.93 15.90 0.11
N ASP A 177 12.55 16.20 -1.13
CA ASP A 177 12.21 15.14 -2.09
C ASP A 177 13.46 14.30 -2.39
N GLN A 178 13.25 13.01 -2.63
CA GLN A 178 14.27 12.01 -2.89
C GLN A 178 14.24 11.62 -4.38
N GLU A 179 15.35 11.10 -4.89
CA GLU A 179 15.45 10.64 -6.27
C GLU A 179 15.55 9.12 -6.32
N LEU A 180 14.58 8.48 -6.99
CA LEU A 180 14.62 7.06 -7.33
C LEU A 180 15.32 6.90 -8.69
N GLN A 181 16.38 6.13 -8.75
CA GLN A 181 17.05 5.79 -10.01
C GLN A 181 16.69 4.36 -10.44
N PHE A 182 16.20 4.22 -11.66
CA PHE A 182 15.91 2.92 -12.28
C PHE A 182 17.13 2.41 -13.07
N PRO A 183 17.27 1.08 -13.29
CA PRO A 183 18.42 0.51 -14.02
C PRO A 183 18.59 1.02 -15.46
N ASN A 184 17.52 1.52 -16.08
CA ASN A 184 17.54 2.13 -17.41
C ASN A 184 18.08 3.58 -17.41
N GLY A 185 18.45 4.12 -16.24
CA GLY A 185 18.93 5.49 -16.04
C GLY A 185 17.81 6.53 -15.84
N GLU A 186 16.54 6.13 -15.88
CA GLU A 186 15.43 7.04 -15.56
C GLU A 186 15.47 7.42 -14.08
N VAL A 187 15.20 8.70 -13.80
CA VAL A 187 15.13 9.24 -12.45
C VAL A 187 13.71 9.73 -12.16
N LEU A 188 13.18 9.35 -11.01
CA LEU A 188 11.88 9.78 -10.52
C LEU A 188 12.04 10.51 -9.18
N THR A 189 11.72 11.79 -9.18
CA THR A 189 11.63 12.58 -7.94
C THR A 189 10.37 12.21 -7.17
N VAL A 190 10.50 11.83 -5.90
CA VAL A 190 9.41 11.45 -5.01
C VAL A 190 9.52 12.18 -3.67
N ALA A 191 8.38 12.47 -3.03
CA ALA A 191 8.43 12.99 -1.67
C ALA A 191 9.01 11.93 -0.72
N ALA A 192 9.81 12.33 0.27
CA ALA A 192 10.29 11.40 1.29
C ALA A 192 9.12 10.71 2.02
N GLY A 193 9.22 9.39 2.17
CA GLY A 193 8.15 8.54 2.73
C GLY A 193 6.97 8.31 1.77
N ALA A 194 7.06 8.75 0.51
CA ALA A 194 6.10 8.35 -0.51
C ALA A 194 6.16 6.84 -0.73
N THR A 195 5.03 6.29 -1.14
CA THR A 195 4.94 4.88 -1.55
C THR A 195 4.55 4.85 -3.03
N ALA A 196 5.27 4.08 -3.82
CA ALA A 196 5.07 4.00 -5.26
C ALA A 196 4.13 2.85 -5.63
N PHE A 197 3.51 2.96 -6.81
CA PHE A 197 2.53 1.99 -7.29
C PHE A 197 2.76 1.64 -8.75
N TYR A 198 2.30 0.45 -9.11
CA TYR A 198 2.05 0.07 -10.49
C TYR A 198 0.74 -0.71 -10.56
N SER A 199 0.14 -0.74 -11.76
CA SER A 199 -1.09 -1.48 -12.01
C SER A 199 -0.75 -2.83 -12.63
N GLY A 200 -1.05 -3.93 -11.92
CA GLY A 200 -0.91 -5.28 -12.46
C GLY A 200 -1.82 -5.53 -13.66
N ALA A 201 -3.03 -4.97 -13.65
CA ALA A 201 -3.95 -5.02 -14.80
C ALA A 201 -3.34 -4.33 -16.03
N ARG A 202 -2.79 -3.12 -15.84
CA ARG A 202 -2.11 -2.40 -16.93
C ARG A 202 -0.87 -3.13 -17.41
N ALA A 203 -0.09 -3.71 -16.48
CA ALA A 203 1.08 -4.52 -16.83
C ALA A 203 0.68 -5.72 -17.68
N PHE A 204 -0.41 -6.42 -17.33
CA PHE A 204 -0.96 -7.52 -18.13
C PHE A 204 -1.44 -7.04 -19.51
N ASP A 205 -2.10 -5.89 -19.60
CA ASP A 205 -2.56 -5.34 -20.89
C ASP A 205 -1.42 -5.01 -21.85
N LEU A 206 -0.26 -4.62 -21.30
CA LEU A 206 0.96 -4.30 -22.04
C LEU A 206 1.70 -5.53 -22.55
N LEU A 207 1.39 -6.73 -22.06
CA LEU A 207 1.96 -7.97 -22.57
C LEU A 207 1.52 -8.22 -24.03
N THR A 208 2.38 -8.87 -24.80
CA THR A 208 2.06 -9.45 -26.10
C THR A 208 1.00 -10.56 -25.95
N ASP A 209 0.35 -10.94 -27.05
CA ASP A 209 -0.67 -12.01 -27.02
C ASP A 209 -0.07 -13.35 -26.57
N GLU A 210 1.17 -13.65 -26.96
CA GLU A 210 1.90 -14.85 -26.52
C GLU A 210 2.19 -14.83 -25.02
N GLU A 211 2.65 -13.70 -24.49
CA GLU A 211 2.90 -13.54 -23.05
C GLU A 211 1.60 -13.59 -22.22
N LYS A 212 0.50 -13.06 -22.75
CA LYS A 212 -0.83 -13.17 -22.12
C LYS A 212 -1.27 -14.62 -22.05
N GLU A 213 -1.15 -15.36 -23.15
CA GLU A 213 -1.47 -16.79 -23.17
C GLU A 213 -0.61 -17.58 -22.18
N PHE A 214 0.69 -17.30 -22.14
CA PHE A 214 1.59 -17.90 -21.16
C PHE A 214 1.16 -17.59 -19.72
N ALA A 215 0.89 -16.32 -19.40
CA ALA A 215 0.49 -15.90 -18.07
C ALA A 215 -0.86 -16.49 -17.64
N LEU A 216 -1.82 -16.63 -18.56
CA LEU A 216 -3.12 -17.24 -18.30
C LEU A 216 -3.05 -18.74 -18.05
N ASN A 217 -2.07 -19.43 -18.63
CA ASN A 217 -1.86 -20.87 -18.48
C ASN A 217 -0.79 -21.23 -17.42
N THR A 218 -0.23 -20.25 -16.72
CA THR A 218 0.81 -20.47 -15.71
C THR A 218 0.25 -20.27 -14.30
N THR A 219 0.51 -21.23 -13.43
CA THR A 219 0.21 -21.15 -11.99
C THR A 219 1.50 -20.97 -11.20
N VAL A 220 1.51 -19.98 -10.30
CA VAL A 220 2.60 -19.70 -9.38
C VAL A 220 2.30 -20.35 -8.04
N GLN A 221 3.15 -21.28 -7.62
CA GLN A 221 3.17 -21.82 -6.26
C GLN A 221 4.04 -20.93 -5.39
N TYR A 222 3.47 -20.38 -4.31
CA TYR A 222 4.24 -19.54 -3.38
C TYR A 222 5.04 -20.38 -2.40
N ALA A 223 6.08 -19.80 -1.80
CA ALA A 223 6.82 -20.44 -0.72
C ALA A 223 6.00 -20.44 0.58
N PRO A 224 6.02 -21.53 1.37
CA PRO A 224 5.48 -21.50 2.73
C PRO A 224 6.25 -20.47 3.56
N ARG A 225 5.56 -19.79 4.49
CA ARG A 225 6.20 -18.82 5.41
C ARG A 225 7.11 -17.84 4.65
N ALA A 226 6.58 -17.22 3.58
CA ALA A 226 7.38 -16.48 2.60
C ALA A 226 8.28 -15.39 3.22
N TYR A 227 7.80 -14.73 4.28
CA TYR A 227 8.54 -13.69 5.00
C TYR A 227 9.77 -14.21 5.75
N GLU A 228 9.72 -15.44 6.27
CA GLU A 228 10.84 -16.14 6.87
C GLU A 228 11.76 -16.73 5.80
N TRP A 229 11.17 -17.29 4.73
CA TRP A 229 11.89 -17.91 3.62
C TRP A 229 12.82 -16.92 2.91
N MET A 230 12.35 -15.70 2.67
CA MET A 230 13.10 -14.67 1.95
C MET A 230 13.86 -13.69 2.85
N LEU A 231 14.03 -14.00 4.15
CA LEU A 231 14.62 -13.06 5.13
C LEU A 231 15.98 -12.50 4.70
N ASP A 232 16.85 -13.35 4.14
CA ASP A 232 18.22 -12.98 3.74
C ASP A 232 18.31 -12.54 2.27
N CYS A 233 17.18 -12.50 1.56
CA CYS A 233 17.11 -12.11 0.17
C CYS A 233 17.01 -10.59 0.02
N LYS A 234 17.81 -10.04 -0.89
CA LYS A 234 17.73 -8.64 -1.33
C LYS A 234 16.96 -8.54 -2.64
N ALA A 235 16.24 -7.44 -2.82
CA ALA A 235 15.64 -7.13 -4.12
C ALA A 235 16.72 -6.73 -5.14
N THR A 236 16.42 -6.88 -6.43
CA THR A 236 17.19 -6.28 -7.53
C THR A 236 17.16 -4.76 -7.46
N ASP A 237 18.00 -4.09 -8.26
CA ASP A 237 18.11 -2.63 -8.24
C ASP A 237 16.81 -1.93 -8.69
N ASP A 238 16.00 -2.58 -9.54
CA ASP A 238 14.63 -2.13 -9.86
C ASP A 238 13.58 -2.50 -8.80
N GLY A 239 13.96 -3.30 -7.80
CA GLY A 239 13.11 -3.82 -6.73
C GLY A 239 12.14 -4.93 -7.14
N LEU A 240 12.13 -5.38 -8.41
CA LEU A 240 11.07 -6.23 -8.98
C LEU A 240 11.26 -7.73 -8.70
N THR A 241 12.50 -8.18 -8.52
CA THR A 241 12.82 -9.60 -8.25
C THR A 241 13.88 -9.74 -7.16
N ILE A 242 14.34 -10.98 -6.92
CA ILE A 242 15.40 -11.30 -5.95
C ILE A 242 16.76 -11.23 -6.66
N ALA A 243 17.67 -10.40 -6.13
CA ALA A 243 18.97 -10.14 -6.77
C ALA A 243 19.90 -11.36 -6.82
N ARG A 244 19.78 -12.28 -5.84
CA ARG A 244 20.62 -13.48 -5.74
C ARG A 244 19.77 -14.67 -5.31
N PRO A 245 19.23 -15.45 -6.26
CA PRO A 245 18.59 -16.71 -5.95
C PRO A 245 19.53 -17.65 -5.18
N GLY A 246 18.99 -18.44 -4.27
CA GLY A 246 19.73 -19.37 -3.40
C GLY A 246 20.13 -18.80 -2.04
N ARG A 247 19.70 -17.58 -1.70
CA ARG A 247 19.82 -17.01 -0.34
C ARG A 247 18.58 -17.24 0.51
N GLU A 248 17.54 -17.80 -0.07
CA GLU A 248 16.35 -18.20 0.65
C GLU A 248 16.71 -19.30 1.66
N LYS A 249 15.97 -19.36 2.77
CA LYS A 249 16.12 -20.45 3.72
C LYS A 249 15.72 -21.77 3.05
N VAL A 250 16.43 -22.85 3.40
CA VAL A 250 15.96 -24.19 3.08
C VAL A 250 14.65 -24.45 3.84
N LEU A 251 13.74 -25.23 3.26
CA LEU A 251 12.38 -25.38 3.79
C LEU A 251 12.35 -26.04 5.18
N GLU A 252 13.37 -26.83 5.49
CA GLU A 252 13.57 -27.52 6.77
C GLU A 252 13.92 -26.54 7.91
N ASP A 253 14.50 -25.38 7.58
CA ASP A 253 14.86 -24.34 8.56
C ASP A 253 13.68 -23.40 8.89
N LEU A 254 12.58 -23.51 8.14
CA LEU A 254 11.38 -22.71 8.36
C LEU A 254 10.63 -23.16 9.62
N PRO A 255 9.92 -22.24 10.30
CA PRO A 255 8.94 -22.63 11.31
C PRO A 255 7.94 -23.65 10.75
N LYS A 256 7.45 -24.57 11.58
CA LYS A 256 6.54 -25.63 11.16
C LYS A 256 5.45 -25.12 10.20
N TRP A 257 5.32 -25.82 9.08
CA TRP A 257 4.41 -25.48 7.99
C TRP A 257 3.83 -26.75 7.35
N SER A 258 2.82 -26.59 6.49
CA SER A 258 2.18 -27.65 5.69
C SER A 258 1.85 -27.11 4.30
N TRP A 259 1.98 -27.96 3.27
CA TRP A 259 1.62 -27.62 1.90
C TRP A 259 0.14 -27.27 1.74
N ASP A 260 -0.75 -27.86 2.54
CA ASP A 260 -2.18 -27.58 2.50
C ASP A 260 -2.53 -26.11 2.80
N ASN A 261 -1.63 -25.39 3.46
CA ASN A 261 -1.79 -23.99 3.83
C ASN A 261 -1.12 -23.03 2.83
N VAL A 262 -0.41 -23.54 1.83
CA VAL A 262 0.34 -22.73 0.86
C VAL A 262 -0.55 -22.46 -0.35
N HIS A 263 -0.69 -21.20 -0.70
CA HIS A 263 -1.51 -20.83 -1.84
C HIS A 263 -0.76 -20.95 -3.18
N ALA A 264 -1.53 -21.17 -4.23
CA ALA A 264 -1.07 -21.09 -5.61
C ALA A 264 -2.09 -20.28 -6.41
N PHE A 265 -1.62 -19.34 -7.23
CA PHE A 265 -2.47 -18.46 -8.02
C PHE A 265 -1.98 -18.35 -9.47
N PRO A 266 -2.87 -18.07 -10.44
CA PRO A 266 -2.45 -17.70 -11.78
C PRO A 266 -1.61 -16.41 -11.76
N VAL A 267 -0.69 -16.26 -12.71
CA VAL A 267 0.26 -15.11 -12.79
C VAL A 267 -0.42 -13.74 -12.79
N ARG A 268 -1.69 -13.65 -13.20
CA ARG A 268 -2.46 -12.38 -13.29
C ARG A 268 -2.72 -11.65 -11.96
N LEU A 269 -2.45 -12.26 -10.80
CA LEU A 269 -2.97 -11.79 -9.51
C LEU A 269 -2.15 -10.69 -8.81
N LEU A 270 -1.13 -10.10 -9.44
CA LEU A 270 -0.22 -9.16 -8.77
C LEU A 270 -0.75 -7.72 -8.79
N VAL A 271 -1.52 -7.31 -7.78
CA VAL A 271 -1.87 -5.90 -7.52
C VAL A 271 -1.79 -5.61 -6.02
N SER A 272 -0.94 -4.68 -5.56
CA SER A 272 -1.27 -3.85 -4.38
C SER A 272 -0.38 -2.58 -4.27
N LEU A 273 -0.72 -1.75 -3.29
CA LEU A 273 -1.05 -0.33 -3.39
C LEU A 273 -0.75 0.43 -2.06
N ALA A 274 -0.18 1.66 -2.05
CA ALA A 274 -0.36 2.71 -1.00
C ALA A 274 0.19 4.15 -1.33
N PHE A 275 -0.55 5.28 -1.15
CA PHE A 275 -0.01 6.67 -1.10
C PHE A 275 -0.67 7.41 0.07
N GLY A 276 0.15 8.12 0.84
CA GLY A 276 -0.26 9.31 1.59
C GLY A 276 0.60 10.47 1.13
N SER A 277 -0.01 11.56 0.66
CA SER A 277 0.74 12.79 0.29
C SER A 277 0.72 13.77 1.45
N LYS A 278 1.83 14.52 1.62
CA LYS A 278 1.94 15.68 2.50
C LYS A 278 0.70 16.59 2.38
N SER A 279 -0.01 16.77 3.49
CA SER A 279 -1.04 17.81 3.63
C SER A 279 -0.40 19.19 3.64
N ASP A 280 -0.95 20.10 2.85
CA ASP A 280 -0.83 21.55 2.95
C ASP A 280 0.57 22.18 2.93
N ARG A 281 1.13 22.35 1.72
CA ARG A 281 1.90 23.57 1.44
C ARG A 281 0.95 24.62 0.89
N LYS A 282 0.72 25.68 1.69
CA LYS A 282 0.02 26.90 1.32
C LYS A 282 0.39 27.32 -0.10
N TRP A 283 -0.57 27.30 -1.01
CA TRP A 283 -0.50 28.01 -2.28
C TRP A 283 -0.34 29.51 -1.97
N LYS A 284 0.90 30.00 -1.98
CA LYS A 284 1.17 31.42 -2.16
C LYS A 284 1.15 31.68 -3.65
N GLY A 285 0.15 32.46 -4.08
CA GLY A 285 -0.06 32.80 -5.46
C GLY A 285 1.19 33.38 -6.12
N PHE A 286 1.47 32.91 -7.33
CA PHE A 286 2.22 33.67 -8.30
C PHE A 286 1.26 34.14 -9.38
N SER A 287 0.87 35.41 -9.25
CA SER A 287 0.59 36.25 -10.41
C SER A 287 1.86 36.29 -11.25
N ASN A 288 1.80 35.88 -12.50
CA ASN A 288 2.19 36.80 -13.58
C ASN A 288 1.61 36.39 -14.93
N ARG A 289 1.14 37.44 -15.60
CA ARG A 289 0.68 37.52 -16.97
C ARG A 289 1.76 37.05 -17.96
N LEU A 290 1.31 36.43 -19.04
CA LEU A 290 1.72 36.64 -20.45
C LEU A 290 0.68 35.84 -21.27
N LYS A 291 -0.31 36.47 -21.95
CA LYS A 291 -0.25 37.01 -23.33
C LYS A 291 0.73 36.16 -24.16
N LEU A 292 0.32 35.28 -25.07
CA LEU A 292 -0.79 35.25 -26.04
C LEU A 292 -1.47 33.87 -26.08
#